data_AF-A0A220UT03-F1
#
_entry.id   AF-A0A220UT03-F1
#
_cell.length_a   1.000
_cell.length_b   1.000
_cell.length_c   1.000
_cell.angle_alpha   90.00
_cell.angle_beta   90.00
_cell.angle_gamma   90.00
#
_symmetry.space_group_name_H-M   'P 1'
#
loop_
_entity.id
_entity.type
_entity.pdbx_description
1 polymer ?
#
loop_
_entity_poly.entity_id
_entity_poly.type
_entity_poly.pdbx_seq_one_letter_code
_entity_poly.pdbx_strand_id
1 'polypeptide(L)'
;MWVSCRRWRLRARRRWSREKQETTLCALSLFLVCVLSACAFVLPADLLLPLAAVNGLLVLHGLARRGSIMGVVKLGVIQLTITLSLYLLLYGVDHLAQGAVVVGRIILATIPGWWLCITAAPERIGEVLSAFLPSKWAFVVAASLSLLPYMADEVREIYQIQCLRGARITPKALRNPKNWPELVYCVLFPVLIQLLKLSRQMAVAAQSRHFGKSSRATHWHSPRDKK
;
A
#
# COMPACT_ATOMS: atom_id res chain seq x y z
N MET A 1 36.51 25.24 -15.32
CA MET A 1 35.29 24.47 -15.70
C MET A 1 35.38 22.94 -15.55
N TRP A 2 36.56 22.29 -15.65
CA TRP A 2 36.68 20.82 -15.61
C TRP A 2 36.47 20.14 -14.24
N VAL A 3 36.82 20.80 -13.13
CA VAL A 3 36.70 20.24 -11.77
C VAL A 3 35.23 20.05 -11.33
N SER A 4 34.32 20.91 -11.83
CA SER A 4 32.87 20.79 -11.60
C SER A 4 32.32 19.49 -12.21
N CYS A 5 32.73 19.17 -13.45
CA CYS A 5 32.24 18.01 -14.19
C CYS A 5 32.65 16.66 -13.54
N ARG A 6 33.84 16.60 -12.92
CA ARG A 6 34.33 15.39 -12.20
C ARG A 6 33.58 15.19 -10.88
N ARG A 7 33.32 16.26 -10.12
CA ARG A 7 32.48 16.22 -8.90
C ARG A 7 31.04 15.84 -9.21
N TRP A 8 30.49 16.29 -10.33
CA TRP A 8 29.15 15.90 -10.78
C TRP A 8 29.05 14.40 -11.11
N ARG A 9 30.03 13.85 -11.84
CA ARG A 9 30.08 12.40 -12.14
C ARG A 9 30.17 11.52 -10.89
N LEU A 10 31.00 11.90 -9.92
CA LEU A 10 31.12 11.14 -8.66
C LEU A 10 29.83 11.19 -7.82
N ARG A 11 29.15 12.34 -7.76
CA ARG A 11 27.85 12.46 -7.08
C ARG A 11 26.74 11.69 -7.79
N ALA A 12 26.73 11.69 -9.13
CA ALA A 12 25.78 10.89 -9.91
C ALA A 12 25.98 9.39 -9.68
N ARG A 13 27.23 8.91 -9.68
CA ARG A 13 27.55 7.50 -9.44
C ARG A 13 27.18 7.03 -8.02
N ARG A 14 27.43 7.86 -7.00
CA ARG A 14 27.03 7.56 -5.61
C ARG A 14 25.51 7.53 -5.42
N ARG A 15 24.77 8.45 -6.06
CA ARG A 15 23.30 8.44 -6.04
C ARG A 15 22.72 7.19 -6.69
N TRP A 16 23.21 6.83 -7.86
CA TRP A 16 22.77 5.63 -8.56
C TRP A 16 23.02 4.33 -7.76
N SER A 17 24.15 4.25 -7.04
CA SER A 17 24.43 3.12 -6.16
C SER A 17 23.49 3.03 -4.96
N ARG A 18 23.09 4.16 -4.36
CA ARG A 18 22.14 4.18 -3.23
C ARG A 18 20.75 3.78 -3.66
N GLU A 19 20.27 4.29 -4.79
CA GLU A 19 18.94 3.98 -5.30
C GLU A 19 18.80 2.51 -5.71
N LYS A 20 19.84 1.93 -6.33
CA LYS A 20 19.88 0.49 -6.59
C LYS A 20 19.87 -0.32 -5.30
N GLN A 21 20.56 0.15 -4.26
CA GLN A 21 20.55 -0.49 -2.96
C GLN A 21 19.15 -0.44 -2.32
N GLU A 22 18.45 0.70 -2.35
CA GLU A 22 17.11 0.85 -1.78
C GLU A 22 16.04 0.03 -2.51
N THR A 23 16.09 -0.04 -3.84
CA THR A 23 15.20 -0.91 -4.63
C THR A 23 15.46 -2.38 -4.34
N THR A 24 16.72 -2.81 -4.22
CA THR A 24 17.04 -4.19 -3.80
C THR A 24 16.59 -4.48 -2.37
N LEU A 25 16.70 -3.51 -1.46
CA LEU A 25 16.20 -3.65 -0.09
C LEU A 25 14.67 -3.77 -0.05
N CYS A 26 13.95 -3.01 -0.89
CA CYS A 26 12.49 -3.15 -1.04
C CYS A 26 12.09 -4.51 -1.64
N ALA A 27 12.85 -5.04 -2.61
CA ALA A 27 12.59 -6.35 -3.17
C ALA A 27 12.84 -7.47 -2.14
N LEU A 28 13.92 -7.36 -1.37
CA LEU A 28 14.21 -8.29 -0.28
C LEU A 28 13.17 -8.21 0.84
N SER A 29 12.72 -7.01 1.20
CA SER A 29 11.67 -6.85 2.21
C SER A 29 10.34 -7.44 1.73
N LEU A 30 9.94 -7.22 0.47
CA LEU A 30 8.77 -7.85 -0.12
C LEU A 30 8.84 -9.38 -0.06
N PHE A 31 9.98 -9.95 -0.46
CA PHE A 31 10.19 -11.39 -0.40
C PHE A 31 10.12 -11.92 1.04
N LEU A 32 10.81 -11.26 1.96
CA LEU A 32 10.82 -11.60 3.39
C LEU A 32 9.42 -11.55 4.01
N VAL A 33 8.61 -10.56 3.64
CA VAL A 33 7.22 -10.42 4.07
C VAL A 33 6.37 -11.58 3.56
N CYS A 34 6.47 -11.92 2.28
CA CYS A 34 5.74 -13.07 1.72
C CYS A 34 6.12 -14.38 2.41
N VAL A 35 7.42 -14.60 2.66
CA VAL A 35 7.91 -15.81 3.35
C VAL A 35 7.41 -15.86 4.79
N LEU A 36 7.54 -14.78 5.56
CA LEU A 36 7.07 -14.75 6.95
C LEU A 36 5.56 -14.93 7.07
N SER A 37 4.78 -14.30 6.19
CA SER A 37 3.33 -14.47 6.15
C SER A 37 2.94 -15.90 5.75
N ALA A 38 3.62 -16.53 4.79
CA ALA A 38 3.37 -17.93 4.43
C ALA A 38 3.75 -18.88 5.57
N CYS A 39 4.88 -18.64 6.23
CA CYS A 39 5.33 -19.41 7.39
C CYS A 39 4.34 -19.35 8.55
N ALA A 40 3.67 -18.22 8.76
CA ALA A 40 2.65 -18.09 9.81
C ALA A 40 1.45 -19.04 9.64
N PHE A 41 1.14 -19.48 8.41
CA PHE A 41 0.06 -20.43 8.15
C PHE A 41 0.54 -21.89 8.12
N VAL A 42 1.73 -22.15 7.59
CA VAL A 42 2.21 -23.51 7.31
C VAL A 42 2.89 -24.15 8.53
N LEU A 43 3.47 -23.38 9.45
CA LEU A 43 4.27 -23.94 10.54
C LEU A 43 3.42 -24.62 11.64
N PRO A 44 3.89 -25.76 12.19
CA PRO A 44 3.27 -26.42 13.35
C PRO A 44 3.41 -25.57 14.62
N ALA A 45 2.58 -25.87 15.63
CA ALA A 45 2.44 -25.05 16.83
C ALA A 45 3.75 -24.82 17.60
N ASP A 46 4.66 -25.79 17.57
CA ASP A 46 5.94 -25.74 18.30
C ASP A 46 6.92 -24.69 17.73
N LEU A 47 6.83 -24.37 16.44
CA LEU A 47 7.66 -23.33 15.82
C LEU A 47 6.99 -21.95 15.80
N LEU A 48 5.84 -21.76 16.45
CA LEU A 48 5.20 -20.44 16.54
C LEU A 48 5.98 -19.46 17.43
N LEU A 49 6.66 -19.94 18.47
CA LEU A 49 7.50 -19.12 19.37
C LEU A 49 8.68 -18.44 18.66
N PRO A 50 9.53 -19.15 17.89
CA PRO A 50 10.62 -18.50 17.15
C PRO A 50 10.09 -17.55 16.08
N LEU A 51 8.96 -17.87 15.43
CA LEU A 51 8.33 -16.97 14.46
C LEU A 51 7.80 -15.69 15.14
N ALA A 52 7.22 -15.80 16.33
CA ALA A 52 6.80 -14.67 17.14
C ALA A 52 7.98 -13.78 17.54
N ALA A 53 9.14 -14.38 17.87
CA ALA A 53 10.35 -13.64 18.21
C ALA A 53 10.87 -12.82 17.01
N VAL A 54 10.91 -13.41 15.81
CA VAL A 54 11.32 -12.71 14.58
C VAL A 54 10.34 -11.58 14.24
N ASN A 55 9.03 -11.82 14.33
CA ASN A 55 8.01 -10.79 14.14
C ASN A 55 8.10 -9.70 15.20
N GLY A 56 8.43 -10.04 16.45
CA GLY A 56 8.68 -9.09 17.53
C GLY A 56 9.84 -8.14 17.20
N LEU A 57 10.93 -8.66 16.64
CA LEU A 57 12.05 -7.83 16.18
C LEU A 57 11.65 -6.88 15.04
N LEU A 58 10.80 -7.33 14.11
CA LEU A 58 10.24 -6.47 13.06
C LEU A 58 9.37 -5.36 13.64
N VAL A 59 8.53 -5.66 14.64
CA VAL A 59 7.73 -4.66 15.33
C VAL A 59 8.62 -3.62 16.03
N LEU A 60 9.67 -4.06 16.72
CA LEU A 60 10.64 -3.14 17.35
C LEU A 60 11.32 -2.23 16.33
N HIS A 61 11.74 -2.77 15.18
CA HIS A 61 12.30 -1.97 14.10
C HIS A 61 11.27 -0.98 13.50
N GLY A 62 10.02 -1.41 13.33
CA GLY A 62 8.92 -0.56 12.86
C GLY A 62 8.59 0.57 13.85
N LEU A 63 8.59 0.27 15.15
CA LEU A 63 8.35 1.25 16.20
C LEU A 63 9.51 2.24 16.34
N ALA A 64 10.75 1.79 16.17
CA ALA A 64 11.93 2.66 16.10
C ALA A 64 11.84 3.68 14.94
N ARG A 65 11.13 3.34 13.85
CA ARG A 65 10.82 4.24 12.74
C ARG A 65 9.53 5.07 12.94
N ARG A 66 9.03 5.18 14.18
CA ARG A 66 7.80 5.89 14.55
C ARG A 66 6.53 5.36 13.87
N GLY A 67 6.49 4.09 13.51
CA GLY A 67 5.28 3.44 13.01
C GLY A 67 4.21 3.31 14.11
N SER A 68 2.95 3.63 13.79
CA SER A 68 1.83 3.40 14.71
C SER A 68 1.35 1.95 14.65
N ILE A 69 1.59 1.19 15.72
CA ILE A 69 1.13 -0.19 15.87
C ILE A 69 -0.38 -0.30 16.16
N MET A 70 -1.02 0.84 16.47
CA MET A 70 -2.41 0.87 16.93
C MET A 70 -3.38 0.26 15.91
N GLY A 71 -3.08 0.41 14.61
CA GLY A 71 -3.87 -0.21 13.54
C GLY A 71 -3.86 -1.74 13.60
N VAL A 72 -2.68 -2.35 13.78
CA VAL A 72 -2.52 -3.81 13.88
C VAL A 72 -3.17 -4.34 15.14
N VAL A 73 -2.99 -3.66 16.27
CA VAL A 73 -3.64 -4.03 17.53
C VAL A 73 -5.16 -3.97 17.38
N LYS A 74 -5.71 -2.91 16.79
CA LYS A 74 -7.15 -2.77 16.57
C LYS A 74 -7.70 -3.87 15.67
N LEU A 75 -7.01 -4.19 14.57
CA LEU A 75 -7.39 -5.31 13.70
C LEU A 75 -7.32 -6.65 14.43
N GLY A 76 -6.28 -6.87 15.22
CA GLY A 76 -6.12 -8.07 16.04
C GLY A 76 -7.26 -8.24 17.05
N VAL A 77 -7.62 -7.18 17.77
CA VAL A 77 -8.74 -7.20 18.73
C VAL A 77 -10.07 -7.46 18.03
N ILE A 78 -10.35 -6.79 16.91
CA ILE A 78 -11.59 -7.01 16.15
C ILE A 78 -11.66 -8.46 15.66
N GLN A 79 -10.57 -8.96 15.07
CA GLN A 79 -10.49 -10.33 14.57
C GLN A 79 -10.65 -11.36 15.69
N LEU A 80 -10.03 -11.10 16.85
CA LEU A 80 -10.13 -11.96 18.04
C LEU A 80 -11.57 -12.04 18.54
N THR A 81 -12.24 -10.89 18.69
CA THR A 81 -13.64 -10.84 19.14
C THR A 81 -14.57 -11.58 18.19
N ILE A 82 -14.42 -11.37 16.87
CA ILE A 82 -15.25 -12.05 15.86
C ILE A 82 -15.00 -13.56 15.91
N THR A 83 -13.74 -13.99 15.87
CA THR A 83 -13.38 -15.42 15.79
C THR A 83 -13.76 -16.17 17.06
N LEU A 84 -13.50 -15.59 18.24
CA LEU A 84 -13.84 -16.19 19.52
C LEU A 84 -15.36 -16.29 19.70
N SER A 85 -16.11 -15.26 19.31
CA SER A 85 -17.58 -15.27 19.35
C SER A 85 -18.16 -16.33 18.42
N LEU A 86 -17.59 -16.50 17.22
CA LEU A 86 -18.03 -17.53 16.26
C LEU A 86 -17.74 -18.94 16.78
N TYR A 87 -16.54 -19.16 17.35
CA TYR A 87 -16.13 -20.46 17.91
C TYR A 87 -16.96 -20.85 19.12
N LEU A 88 -17.25 -19.90 20.02
CA LEU A 88 -18.12 -20.12 21.18
C LEU A 88 -19.54 -20.54 20.75
N LEU A 89 -20.07 -19.91 19.69
CA LEU A 89 -21.43 -20.18 19.19
C LEU A 89 -21.54 -21.55 18.48
N LEU A 90 -20.47 -21.98 17.79
CA LEU A 90 -20.49 -23.19 16.95
C LEU A 90 -19.99 -24.45 17.66
N TYR A 91 -18.97 -24.35 18.51
CA TYR A 91 -18.22 -25.51 19.03
C TYR A 91 -18.11 -25.54 20.57
N GLY A 92 -18.64 -24.54 21.28
CA GLY A 92 -18.58 -24.48 22.75
C GLY A 92 -17.18 -24.14 23.30
N VAL A 93 -16.97 -24.38 24.60
CA VAL A 93 -15.77 -23.95 25.34
C VAL A 93 -14.54 -24.81 25.09
N ASP A 94 -14.72 -26.06 24.69
CA ASP A 94 -13.63 -27.04 24.57
C ASP A 94 -12.64 -26.70 23.43
N HIS A 95 -13.08 -25.94 22.42
CA HIS A 95 -12.26 -25.54 21.28
C HIS A 95 -11.76 -24.09 21.33
N LEU A 96 -11.92 -23.39 22.47
CA LEU A 96 -11.49 -21.98 22.60
C LEU A 96 -9.96 -21.81 22.39
N ALA A 97 -9.17 -22.76 22.88
CA ALA A 97 -7.71 -22.75 22.73
C ALA A 97 -7.29 -22.82 21.25
N GLN A 98 -8.02 -23.59 20.43
CA GLN A 98 -7.77 -23.68 18.99
C GLN A 98 -8.13 -22.37 18.28
N GLY A 99 -9.24 -21.73 18.68
CA GLY A 99 -9.60 -20.40 18.19
C GLY A 99 -8.54 -19.34 18.48
N ALA A 100 -7.98 -19.33 19.69
CA ALA A 100 -6.90 -18.42 20.07
C ALA A 100 -5.62 -18.62 19.22
N VAL A 101 -5.25 -19.87 18.93
CA VAL A 101 -4.11 -20.18 18.05
C VAL A 101 -4.33 -19.68 16.63
N VAL A 102 -5.54 -19.84 16.08
CA VAL A 102 -5.89 -19.34 14.73
C VAL A 102 -5.78 -17.82 14.66
N VAL A 103 -6.32 -17.12 15.65
CA VAL A 103 -6.22 -15.65 15.73
C VAL A 103 -4.75 -15.22 15.86
N GLY A 104 -3.97 -15.91 16.68
CA GLY A 104 -2.53 -15.70 16.81
C GLY A 104 -1.83 -15.79 15.46
N ARG A 105 -2.11 -16.84 14.67
CA ARG A 105 -1.54 -17.00 13.32
C ARG A 105 -1.91 -15.86 12.38
N ILE A 106 -3.17 -15.40 12.40
CA ILE A 106 -3.62 -14.27 11.58
C ILE A 106 -2.86 -12.99 11.96
N ILE A 107 -2.68 -12.73 13.25
CA ILE A 107 -1.92 -11.57 13.74
C ILE A 107 -0.45 -11.69 13.30
N LEU A 108 0.19 -12.84 13.50
CA LEU A 108 1.57 -13.09 13.07
C LEU A 108 1.75 -12.92 11.55
N ALA A 109 0.76 -13.33 10.74
CA ALA A 109 0.81 -13.17 9.29
C ALA A 109 0.67 -11.70 8.86
N THR A 110 0.01 -10.87 9.66
CA THR A 110 -0.30 -9.46 9.35
C THR A 110 0.87 -8.52 9.72
N ILE A 111 1.68 -8.87 10.73
CA ILE A 111 2.80 -8.05 11.21
C ILE A 111 3.80 -7.70 10.09
N PRO A 112 4.30 -8.65 9.27
CA PRO A 112 5.23 -8.33 8.18
C PRO A 112 4.64 -7.34 7.17
N GLY A 113 3.35 -7.48 6.83
CA GLY A 113 2.66 -6.58 5.91
C GLY A 113 2.59 -5.15 6.44
N TRP A 114 2.27 -4.98 7.72
CA TRP A 114 2.30 -3.66 8.37
C TRP A 114 3.70 -3.04 8.38
N TRP A 115 4.72 -3.84 8.70
CA TRP A 115 6.11 -3.38 8.70
C TRP A 115 6.58 -2.90 7.32
N LEU A 116 6.17 -3.59 6.25
CA LEU A 116 6.46 -3.18 4.88
C LEU A 116 5.86 -1.81 4.53
N CYS A 117 4.60 -1.58 4.90
CA CYS A 117 3.91 -0.31 4.64
C CYS A 117 4.57 0.90 5.32
N ILE A 118 5.29 0.69 6.43
CA ILE A 118 6.03 1.76 7.13
C ILE A 118 7.42 1.96 6.54
N THR A 119 8.05 0.89 6.07
CA THR A 119 9.45 0.92 5.64
C THR A 119 9.63 1.28 4.17
N ALA A 120 8.65 0.97 3.31
CA ALA A 120 8.70 1.20 1.88
C ALA A 120 7.55 2.09 1.41
N ALA A 121 7.87 3.09 0.58
CA ALA A 121 6.85 3.92 -0.06
C ALA A 121 6.05 3.11 -1.10
N PRO A 122 4.74 3.36 -1.26
CA PRO A 122 3.90 2.65 -2.23
C PRO A 122 4.45 2.67 -3.66
N GLU A 123 5.10 3.77 -4.05
CA GLU A 123 5.70 3.94 -5.37
C GLU A 123 6.87 2.98 -5.60
N ARG A 124 7.68 2.74 -4.56
CA ARG A 124 8.81 1.79 -4.63
C ARG A 124 8.34 0.35 -4.67
N ILE A 125 7.26 0.03 -3.96
CA ILE A 125 6.61 -1.28 -4.06
C ILE A 125 6.09 -1.49 -5.48
N GLY A 126 5.45 -0.46 -6.05
CA GLY A 126 4.99 -0.46 -7.45
C GLY A 126 6.13 -0.62 -8.45
N GLU A 127 7.28 0.03 -8.23
CA GLU A 127 8.48 -0.09 -9.06
C GLU A 127 9.04 -1.52 -9.07
N VAL A 128 9.20 -2.14 -7.89
CA VAL A 128 9.65 -3.54 -7.78
C VAL A 128 8.66 -4.49 -8.45
N LEU A 129 7.35 -4.30 -8.23
CA LEU A 129 6.32 -5.10 -8.86
C LEU A 129 6.36 -4.95 -10.39
N SER A 130 6.55 -3.73 -10.88
CA SER A 130 6.65 -3.44 -12.32
C SER A 130 7.81 -4.15 -13.02
N ALA A 131 8.87 -4.50 -12.28
CA ALA A 131 9.99 -5.28 -12.81
C ALA A 131 9.62 -6.73 -13.17
N PHE A 132 8.59 -7.28 -12.52
CA PHE A 132 8.08 -8.63 -12.80
C PHE A 132 6.95 -8.63 -13.84
N LEU A 133 6.31 -7.48 -14.07
CA LEU A 133 5.15 -7.36 -14.95
C LEU A 133 5.54 -6.99 -16.39
N PRO A 134 4.76 -7.42 -17.40
CA PRO A 134 4.93 -6.93 -18.78
C PRO A 134 4.84 -5.40 -18.84
N SER A 135 5.57 -4.80 -19.77
CA SER A 135 5.70 -3.33 -19.91
C SER A 135 4.37 -2.58 -19.97
N LYS A 136 3.33 -3.18 -20.56
CA LYS A 136 1.96 -2.63 -20.62
C LYS A 136 1.35 -2.48 -19.23
N TRP A 137 1.49 -3.50 -18.38
CA TRP A 137 0.92 -3.49 -17.03
C TRP A 137 1.74 -2.62 -16.07
N ALA A 138 3.06 -2.61 -16.22
CA ALA A 138 3.95 -1.69 -15.51
C ALA A 138 3.53 -0.23 -15.70
N PHE A 139 3.20 0.17 -16.94
CA PHE A 139 2.69 1.51 -17.23
C PHE A 139 1.37 1.80 -16.52
N VAL A 140 0.41 0.87 -16.53
CA VAL A 140 -0.90 1.04 -15.88
C VAL A 140 -0.75 1.20 -14.36
N VAL A 141 0.12 0.41 -13.74
CA VAL A 141 0.38 0.48 -12.29
C VAL A 141 1.04 1.82 -11.94
N ALA A 142 2.07 2.23 -12.67
CA ALA A 142 2.76 3.50 -12.46
C ALA A 142 1.81 4.69 -12.66
N ALA A 143 0.97 4.64 -13.71
CA ALA A 143 -0.04 5.66 -13.99
C ALA A 143 -1.03 5.77 -12.83
N SER A 144 -1.60 4.65 -12.38
CA SER A 144 -2.59 4.61 -11.30
C SER A 144 -2.02 5.15 -9.98
N LEU A 145 -0.81 4.74 -9.60
CA LEU A 145 -0.15 5.21 -8.38
C LEU A 145 0.14 6.71 -8.43
N SER A 146 0.58 7.23 -9.58
CA SER A 146 0.85 8.66 -9.75
C SER A 146 -0.41 9.54 -9.72
N LEU A 147 -1.55 8.97 -10.13
CA LEU A 147 -2.83 9.68 -10.23
C LEU A 147 -3.58 9.71 -8.90
N LEU A 148 -3.39 8.68 -8.07
CA LEU A 148 -4.07 8.49 -6.80
C LEU A 148 -4.04 9.73 -5.88
N PRO A 149 -2.88 10.37 -5.61
CA PRO A 149 -2.85 11.53 -4.71
C PRO A 149 -3.63 12.72 -5.27
N TYR A 150 -3.49 13.00 -6.58
CA TYR A 150 -4.22 14.08 -7.24
C TYR A 150 -5.74 13.86 -7.16
N MET A 151 -6.18 12.64 -7.44
CA MET A 151 -7.61 12.30 -7.36
C MET A 151 -8.15 12.32 -5.94
N ALA A 152 -7.33 11.97 -4.94
CA ALA A 152 -7.75 12.05 -3.55
C ALA A 152 -8.04 13.51 -3.12
N ASP A 153 -7.26 14.47 -3.62
CA ASP A 153 -7.49 15.89 -3.35
C ASP A 153 -8.71 16.42 -4.13
N GLU A 154 -8.88 16.04 -5.40
CA GLU A 154 -10.07 16.38 -6.19
C GLU A 154 -11.36 15.85 -5.55
N VAL A 155 -11.36 14.62 -5.03
CA VAL A 155 -12.50 14.04 -4.31
C VAL A 155 -12.83 14.87 -3.07
N ARG A 156 -11.81 15.32 -2.32
CA ARG A 156 -12.01 16.17 -1.12
C ARG A 156 -12.61 17.52 -1.49
N GLU A 157 -12.15 18.13 -2.57
CA GLU A 157 -12.66 19.41 -3.04
C GLU A 157 -14.10 19.31 -3.51
N ILE A 158 -14.42 18.33 -4.37
CA ILE A 158 -15.79 18.06 -4.81
C ILE A 158 -16.70 17.82 -3.60
N TYR A 159 -16.26 16.97 -2.66
CA TYR A 159 -17.01 16.70 -1.45
C TYR A 159 -17.30 17.99 -0.65
N GLN A 160 -16.29 18.84 -0.44
CA GLN A 160 -16.45 20.11 0.28
C GLN A 160 -17.43 21.06 -0.42
N ILE A 161 -17.33 21.20 -1.75
CA ILE A 161 -18.24 22.03 -2.54
C ILE A 161 -19.69 21.53 -2.44
N GLN A 162 -19.91 20.22 -2.50
CA GLN A 162 -21.26 19.65 -2.37
C GLN A 162 -21.83 19.82 -0.95
N CYS A 163 -20.98 19.73 0.08
CA CYS A 163 -21.40 20.07 1.44
C CYS A 163 -21.80 21.54 1.57
N LEU A 164 -21.07 22.48 0.94
CA LEU A 164 -21.43 23.90 0.92
C LEU A 164 -22.73 24.17 0.17
N ARG A 165 -23.06 23.37 -0.84
CA ARG A 165 -24.34 23.41 -1.56
C ARG A 165 -25.52 22.83 -0.77
N GLY A 166 -25.29 22.31 0.43
CA GLY A 166 -26.33 21.76 1.29
C GLY A 166 -26.65 20.28 1.04
N ALA A 167 -25.82 19.56 0.28
CA ALA A 167 -26.00 18.12 0.10
C ALA A 167 -25.80 17.38 1.44
N ARG A 168 -26.64 16.38 1.75
CA ARG A 168 -26.64 15.68 3.05
C ARG A 168 -25.60 14.56 3.07
N ILE A 169 -24.35 14.91 2.77
CA ILE A 169 -23.22 13.99 2.60
C ILE A 169 -22.27 14.06 3.81
N THR A 170 -22.67 14.75 4.89
CA THR A 170 -21.85 14.79 6.11
C THR A 170 -21.70 13.38 6.71
N PRO A 171 -20.61 13.08 7.45
CA PRO A 171 -20.38 11.75 8.02
C PRO A 171 -21.52 11.27 8.93
N LYS A 172 -22.24 12.22 9.56
CA LYS A 172 -23.42 11.95 10.37
C LYS A 172 -24.63 11.57 9.52
N ALA A 173 -24.83 12.22 8.37
CA ALA A 173 -25.94 11.98 7.45
C ALA A 173 -25.78 10.67 6.65
N LEU A 174 -24.54 10.26 6.34
CA LEU A 174 -24.25 9.02 5.63
C LEU A 174 -24.61 7.73 6.38
N ARG A 175 -24.92 7.81 7.69
CA ARG A 175 -25.44 6.66 8.46
C ARG A 175 -26.82 6.22 7.96
N ASN A 176 -27.57 7.11 7.33
CA ASN A 176 -28.86 6.78 6.73
C ASN A 176 -28.67 6.30 5.28
N PRO A 177 -29.05 5.06 4.93
CA PRO A 177 -28.87 4.53 3.58
C PRO A 177 -29.67 5.30 2.52
N LYS A 178 -30.73 6.03 2.92
CA LYS A 178 -31.50 6.91 2.04
C LYS A 178 -30.67 8.07 1.45
N ASN A 179 -29.57 8.44 2.09
CA ASN A 179 -28.69 9.54 1.67
C ASN A 179 -27.54 9.09 0.74
N TRP A 180 -27.40 7.78 0.51
CA TRP A 180 -26.33 7.25 -0.34
C TRP A 180 -26.46 7.61 -1.82
N PRO A 181 -27.67 7.69 -2.41
CA PRO A 181 -27.82 8.17 -3.78
C PRO A 181 -27.26 9.58 -3.97
N GLU A 182 -27.44 10.47 -2.98
CA GLU A 182 -26.87 11.84 -3.04
C GLU A 182 -25.33 11.80 -3.10
N LEU A 183 -24.67 10.93 -2.32
CA LEU A 183 -23.21 10.74 -2.41
C LEU A 183 -22.79 10.29 -3.82
N VAL A 184 -23.52 9.34 -4.39
CA VAL A 184 -23.22 8.79 -5.72
C VAL A 184 -23.36 9.88 -6.79
N TYR A 185 -24.48 10.58 -6.84
CA TYR A 185 -24.74 11.58 -7.87
C TYR A 185 -23.88 12.84 -7.70
N CYS A 186 -23.64 13.30 -6.46
CA CYS A 186 -22.96 14.56 -6.22
C CYS A 186 -21.44 14.43 -6.14
N VAL A 187 -20.89 13.27 -5.76
CA VAL A 187 -19.44 13.08 -5.58
C VAL A 187 -18.90 12.00 -6.51
N LEU A 188 -19.46 10.79 -6.49
CA LEU A 188 -18.90 9.66 -7.26
C LEU A 188 -18.99 9.89 -8.77
N PHE A 189 -20.12 10.39 -9.27
CA PHE A 189 -20.34 10.62 -10.69
C PHE A 189 -19.41 11.73 -11.26
N PRO A 190 -19.26 12.91 -10.61
CA PRO A 190 -18.26 13.90 -11.01
C PRO A 190 -16.83 13.36 -10.99
N VAL A 191 -16.46 12.59 -9.97
CA VAL A 191 -15.13 11.97 -9.86
C VAL A 191 -14.89 10.98 -11.00
N LEU A 192 -15.89 10.17 -11.35
CA LEU A 192 -15.81 9.26 -12.49
C LEU A 192 -15.61 10.00 -13.82
N ILE A 193 -16.37 11.08 -14.05
CA ILE A 193 -16.20 11.91 -15.24
C ILE A 193 -14.78 12.51 -15.30
N GLN A 194 -14.28 13.00 -14.16
CA GLN A 194 -12.93 13.58 -14.08
C GLN A 194 -11.86 12.53 -14.36
N LEU A 195 -12.00 11.32 -13.82
CA LEU A 195 -11.12 10.18 -14.10
C LEU A 195 -11.12 9.80 -15.59
N LEU A 196 -12.29 9.81 -16.25
CA LEU A 196 -12.39 9.52 -17.67
C LEU A 196 -11.71 10.61 -18.53
N LYS A 197 -11.88 11.88 -18.18
CA LYS A 197 -11.20 12.99 -18.86
C LYS A 197 -9.68 12.90 -18.69
N LEU A 198 -9.23 12.64 -17.46
CA LEU A 198 -7.84 12.59 -17.10
C LEU A 198 -7.12 11.39 -17.73
N SER A 199 -7.76 10.22 -17.75
CA SER A 199 -7.21 9.04 -18.44
C SER A 199 -7.09 9.28 -19.95
N ARG A 200 -8.07 9.94 -20.58
CA ARG A 200 -7.99 10.34 -22.00
C ARG A 200 -6.83 11.31 -22.24
N GLN A 201 -6.66 12.33 -21.40
CA GLN A 201 -5.55 13.28 -21.50
C GLN A 201 -4.20 12.59 -21.35
N MET A 202 -4.08 11.68 -20.38
CA MET A 202 -2.87 10.90 -20.15
C MET A 202 -2.55 9.98 -21.33
N ALA A 203 -3.55 9.33 -21.92
CA ALA A 203 -3.39 8.50 -23.09
C ALA A 203 -2.90 9.31 -24.31
N VAL A 204 -3.50 10.47 -24.57
CA VAL A 204 -3.09 11.37 -25.66
C VAL A 204 -1.66 11.89 -25.44
N ALA A 205 -1.31 12.26 -24.20
CA ALA A 205 0.04 12.69 -23.85
C ALA A 205 1.08 11.56 -23.94
N ALA A 206 0.70 10.33 -23.63
CA ALA A 206 1.57 9.17 -23.82
C ALA A 206 1.78 8.86 -25.31
N GLN A 207 0.72 8.94 -26.11
CA GLN A 207 0.79 8.72 -27.56
C GLN A 207 1.65 9.78 -28.25
N SER A 208 1.53 11.06 -27.88
CA SER A 208 2.34 12.15 -28.44
C SER A 208 3.83 12.01 -28.10
N ARG A 209 4.16 11.37 -26.97
CA ARG A 209 5.54 11.00 -26.58
C ARG A 209 6.04 9.70 -27.20
N HIS A 210 5.29 9.14 -28.16
CA HIS A 210 5.59 7.85 -28.82
C HIS A 210 5.76 6.68 -27.84
N PHE A 211 5.02 6.71 -26.71
CA PHE A 211 5.02 5.61 -25.76
C PHE A 211 4.50 4.34 -26.44
N GLY A 212 5.26 3.23 -26.37
CA GLY A 212 4.93 1.97 -27.03
C GLY A 212 5.53 1.75 -28.43
N LYS A 213 6.29 2.71 -28.98
CA LYS A 213 6.99 2.53 -30.27
C LYS A 213 8.22 1.60 -30.19
N SER A 214 8.84 1.51 -29.00
CA SER A 214 9.96 0.59 -28.74
C SER A 214 9.50 -0.65 -27.98
N SER A 215 9.93 -1.83 -28.43
CA SER A 215 9.69 -3.11 -27.73
C SER A 215 10.41 -3.17 -26.37
N ARG A 216 11.54 -2.46 -26.23
CA ARG A 216 12.24 -2.27 -24.95
C ARG A 216 12.03 -0.85 -24.45
N ALA A 217 11.21 -0.71 -23.42
CA ALA A 217 11.10 0.53 -22.67
C ALA A 217 12.34 0.72 -21.80
N THR A 218 13.01 1.86 -21.93
CA THR A 218 14.07 2.28 -21.01
C THR A 218 13.42 2.86 -19.76
N HIS A 219 13.73 2.29 -18.59
CA HIS A 219 13.22 2.77 -17.32
C HIS A 219 14.02 4.00 -16.88
N TRP A 220 13.32 5.11 -16.61
CA TRP A 220 13.91 6.30 -16.00
C TRP A 220 13.58 6.32 -14.51
N HIS A 221 14.58 6.08 -13.67
CA HIS A 221 14.41 6.16 -12.23
C HIS A 221 14.30 7.64 -11.81
N SER A 222 13.25 7.97 -11.05
CA SER A 222 13.00 9.34 -10.58
C SER A 222 14.01 9.70 -9.48
N PRO A 223 14.82 10.77 -9.63
CA PRO A 223 15.72 11.23 -8.58
C PRO A 223 14.93 11.99 -7.50
N ARG A 224 14.18 11.27 -6.66
CA ARG A 224 13.43 11.85 -5.53
C ARG A 224 13.79 11.16 -4.22
N ASP A 225 14.99 11.48 -3.72
CA ASP A 225 15.33 11.34 -2.30
C ASP A 225 15.77 12.69 -1.75
N LYS A 226 14.78 13.45 -1.26
CA LYS A 226 14.96 14.46 -0.21
C LYS A 226 13.63 14.67 0.52
N LYS A 227 13.42 13.90 1.58
CA LYS A 227 12.85 14.39 2.84
C LYS A 227 13.57 13.70 3.98
#